data_AF-Q5P678-F1
#
_entry.id   AF-Q5P678-F1
#
_cell.length_a   1.000
_cell.length_b   1.000
_cell.length_c   1.000
_cell.angle_alpha   90.00
_cell.angle_beta   90.00
_cell.angle_gamma   90.00
#
_symmetry.space_group_name_H-M   'P 1'
#
loop_
_entity.id
_entity.type
_entity.pdbx_description
1 polymer ?
#
loop_
_entity_poly.entity_id
_entity_poly.type
_entity_poly.pdbx_seq_one_letter_code
_entity_poly.pdbx_strand_id
1 'polypeptide(L)'
;MMRTLMGAIYDARQKPPPQPLPALHAADIEQLRKLCEAHHGDAHDALRSFARELHHDWGVILRPLAEPHLPFSSNAVEQALRHWVTSRRINHGTRSPPGSRAFAVLASVVETCRRRGACVWRYLG
;
A
#
# COMPACT_ATOMS: atom_id res chain seq x y z
N MET A 1 -0.43 1.77 20.03
CA MET A 1 -0.62 2.89 19.09
C MET A 1 -0.97 2.42 17.68
N MET A 2 -0.05 1.94 16.84
CA MET A 2 -0.41 1.55 15.45
C MET A 2 -1.47 0.44 15.35
N ARG A 3 -1.36 -0.59 16.21
CA ARG A 3 -2.35 -1.68 16.30
C ARG A 3 -3.74 -1.16 16.72
N THR A 4 -3.76 -0.14 17.59
CA THR A 4 -4.98 0.54 18.06
C THR A 4 -5.67 1.28 16.91
N LEU A 5 -4.91 2.10 16.16
CA LEU A 5 -5.42 2.83 15.01
C LEU A 5 -5.95 1.89 13.91
N MET A 6 -5.22 0.81 13.63
CA MET A 6 -5.71 -0.24 12.71
C MET A 6 -7.03 -0.85 13.17
N GLY A 7 -7.13 -1.24 14.45
CA GLY A 7 -8.37 -1.78 15.02
C GLY A 7 -9.54 -0.81 14.85
N ALA A 8 -9.34 0.45 15.18
CA ALA A 8 -10.36 1.49 15.04
C ALA A 8 -10.84 1.68 13.59
N ILE A 9 -9.93 1.58 12.60
CA ILE A 9 -10.30 1.61 11.17
C ILE A 9 -11.17 0.39 10.82
N TYR A 10 -10.80 -0.82 11.26
CA TYR A 10 -11.57 -2.02 10.99
C TYR A 10 -12.95 -1.99 11.66
N ASP A 11 -13.05 -1.48 12.88
CA ASP A 11 -14.32 -1.33 13.58
C ASP A 11 -15.21 -0.30 12.88
N ALA A 12 -14.64 0.83 12.44
CA ALA A 12 -15.36 1.86 11.72
C ALA A 12 -15.92 1.39 10.36
N ARG A 13 -15.31 0.37 9.73
CA ARG A 13 -15.86 -0.28 8.51
C ARG A 13 -17.14 -1.04 8.79
N GLN A 14 -17.27 -1.64 9.98
CA GLN A 14 -18.46 -2.40 10.37
C GLN A 14 -19.54 -1.49 10.94
N LYS A 15 -19.13 -0.56 11.79
CA LYS A 15 -20.01 0.39 12.48
C LYS A 15 -19.34 1.76 12.56
N PRO A 16 -19.81 2.75 11.77
CA PRO A 16 -19.24 4.08 11.81
C PRO A 16 -19.33 4.69 13.22
N PRO A 17 -18.23 5.26 13.74
CA PRO A 17 -18.23 5.93 15.03
C PRO A 17 -19.04 7.23 14.98
N PRO A 18 -19.53 7.71 16.14
CA PRO A 18 -20.27 8.97 16.22
C PRO A 18 -19.41 10.21 15.96
N GLN A 19 -18.09 10.08 16.06
CA GLN A 19 -17.12 11.14 15.75
C GLN A 19 -16.06 10.61 14.78
N PRO A 20 -15.49 11.46 13.91
CA PRO A 20 -14.41 11.05 13.01
C PRO A 20 -13.21 10.46 13.76
N LEU A 21 -12.65 9.36 13.28
CA LEU A 21 -11.48 8.72 13.90
C LEU A 21 -10.27 9.67 14.09
N PRO A 22 -9.96 10.61 13.18
CA PRO A 22 -8.85 11.54 13.40
C PRO A 22 -9.02 12.40 14.65
N ALA A 23 -10.26 12.77 14.99
CA ALA A 23 -10.56 13.53 16.21
C ALA A 23 -10.46 12.64 17.45
N LEU A 24 -11.03 11.42 17.38
CA LEU A 24 -10.99 10.46 18.48
C LEU A 24 -9.57 10.03 18.85
N HIS A 25 -8.68 9.92 17.87
CA HIS A 25 -7.30 9.44 18.04
C HIS A 25 -6.25 10.55 17.87
N ALA A 26 -6.61 11.83 18.02
CA ALA A 26 -5.70 12.95 17.80
C ALA A 26 -4.39 12.85 18.60
N ALA A 27 -4.48 12.41 19.86
CA ALA A 27 -3.30 12.22 20.73
C ALA A 27 -2.37 11.10 20.22
N ASP A 28 -2.93 9.97 19.78
CA ASP A 28 -2.15 8.86 19.20
C ASP A 28 -1.47 9.28 17.88
N ILE A 29 -2.19 10.02 17.03
CA ILE A 29 -1.69 10.52 15.75
C ILE A 29 -0.53 11.49 15.97
N GLU A 30 -0.68 12.44 16.89
CA GLU A 30 0.37 13.41 17.21
C GLU A 30 1.59 12.73 17.86
N GLN A 31 1.37 11.74 18.72
CA GLN A 31 2.45 10.98 19.33
C GLN A 31 3.22 10.17 18.27
N LEU A 32 2.53 9.57 17.31
CA LEU A 32 3.17 8.88 16.19
C LEU A 32 4.02 9.84 15.36
N ARG A 33 3.51 11.04 15.08
CA ARG A 33 4.22 12.06 14.32
C ARG A 33 5.53 12.47 15.01
N LYS A 34 5.47 12.77 16.30
CA LYS A 34 6.64 13.11 17.12
C LYS A 34 7.70 12.01 17.14
N LEU A 35 7.27 10.74 17.23
CA LEU A 35 8.20 9.60 17.15
C LEU A 35 8.87 9.53 15.78
N CYS A 36 8.14 9.69 14.69
CA CYS A 36 8.73 9.71 13.35
C CYS A 36 9.74 10.85 13.17
N GLU A 37 9.42 12.05 13.66
CA GLU A 37 10.34 13.20 13.63
C GLU A 37 11.62 12.92 14.45
N ALA A 38 11.48 12.38 15.66
CA ALA A 38 12.61 12.04 16.53
C ALA A 38 13.55 10.99 15.93
N HIS A 39 13.02 10.03 15.18
CA HIS A 39 13.78 8.92 14.58
C HIS A 39 14.22 9.17 13.13
N HIS A 40 14.06 10.40 12.61
CA HIS A 40 14.46 10.74 11.24
C HIS A 40 15.98 10.60 10.99
N GLY A 41 16.79 10.63 12.04
CA GLY A 41 18.25 10.46 12.02
C GLY A 41 18.75 9.24 12.80
N ASP A 42 17.87 8.27 13.11
CA ASP A 42 18.21 7.15 13.97
C ASP A 42 19.39 6.31 13.42
N ALA A 43 20.23 5.76 14.29
CA ALA A 43 21.34 4.91 13.88
C ALA A 43 20.86 3.60 13.22
N HIS A 44 19.69 3.09 13.60
CA HIS A 44 19.12 1.87 13.04
C HIS A 44 18.44 2.13 11.70
N ASP A 45 19.03 1.60 10.62
CA ASP A 45 18.61 1.85 9.22
C ASP A 45 17.13 1.60 8.96
N ALA A 46 16.59 0.48 9.46
CA ALA A 46 15.17 0.16 9.23
C ALA A 46 14.22 1.16 9.91
N LEU A 47 14.53 1.57 11.16
CA LEU A 47 13.72 2.52 11.91
C LEU A 47 13.80 3.90 11.28
N ARG A 48 15.00 4.34 10.90
CA ARG A 48 15.22 5.60 10.18
C ARG A 48 14.46 5.65 8.87
N SER A 49 14.52 4.57 8.08
CA SER A 49 13.84 4.49 6.78
C SER A 49 12.32 4.51 6.95
N PHE A 50 11.80 3.69 7.88
CA PHE A 50 10.39 3.67 8.23
C PHE A 50 9.87 5.02 8.71
N ALA A 51 10.58 5.68 9.62
CA ALA A 51 10.20 6.98 10.17
C ALA A 51 10.13 8.06 9.07
N ARG A 52 11.10 8.07 8.15
CA ARG A 52 11.15 8.97 7.00
C ARG A 52 9.99 8.75 6.03
N GLU A 53 9.77 7.50 5.63
CA GLU A 53 8.71 7.14 4.67
C GLU A 53 7.33 7.42 5.25
N LEU A 54 7.08 7.01 6.51
CA LEU A 54 5.81 7.26 7.18
C LEU A 54 5.54 8.77 7.34
N HIS A 55 6.56 9.57 7.66
CA HIS A 55 6.40 11.03 7.77
C HIS A 55 6.23 11.70 6.40
N HIS A 56 6.94 11.24 5.36
CA HIS A 56 6.84 11.80 4.01
C HIS A 56 5.46 11.55 3.40
N ASP A 57 4.95 10.32 3.49
CA ASP A 57 3.67 9.90 2.91
C ASP A 57 2.51 9.94 3.90
N TRP A 58 2.64 10.73 4.98
CA TRP A 58 1.71 10.78 6.11
C TRP A 58 0.25 10.89 5.70
N GLY A 59 -0.05 11.83 4.80
CA GLY A 59 -1.42 12.08 4.32
C GLY A 59 -2.01 10.91 3.54
N VAL A 60 -1.18 10.11 2.87
CA VAL A 60 -1.61 8.92 2.13
C VAL A 60 -1.79 7.75 3.08
N ILE A 61 -0.79 7.49 3.93
CA ILE A 61 -0.77 6.33 4.84
C ILE A 61 -1.87 6.43 5.90
N LEU A 62 -2.14 7.63 6.43
CA LEU A 62 -3.17 7.83 7.44
C LEU A 62 -4.55 8.19 6.88
N ARG A 63 -4.69 8.34 5.55
CA ARG A 63 -5.98 8.59 4.88
C ARG A 63 -7.12 7.66 5.34
N PRO A 64 -6.89 6.35 5.59
CA PRO A 64 -7.95 5.46 6.05
C PRO A 64 -8.57 5.82 7.41
N LEU A 65 -7.94 6.69 8.21
CA LEU A 65 -8.57 7.21 9.42
C LEU A 65 -9.79 8.11 9.09
N ALA A 66 -9.69 8.92 8.04
CA ALA A 66 -10.82 9.73 7.57
C ALA A 66 -11.75 8.94 6.62
N GLU A 67 -11.20 7.99 5.88
CA GLU A 67 -11.90 7.18 4.88
C GLU A 67 -11.74 5.68 5.17
N PRO A 68 -12.45 5.11 6.18
CA PRO A 68 -12.21 3.73 6.63
C PRO A 68 -12.39 2.67 5.54
N HIS A 69 -13.16 2.93 4.49
CA HIS A 69 -13.35 2.00 3.37
C HIS A 69 -12.07 1.78 2.54
N LEU A 70 -11.09 2.68 2.62
CA LEU A 70 -9.80 2.50 1.95
C LEU A 70 -8.97 1.42 2.67
N PRO A 71 -8.20 0.60 1.93
CA PRO A 71 -7.30 -0.37 2.53
C PRO A 71 -6.18 0.34 3.30
N PHE A 72 -5.85 -0.18 4.49
CA PHE A 72 -4.75 0.35 5.30
C PHE A 72 -3.39 -0.21 4.89
N SER A 73 -3.37 -1.40 4.29
CA SER A 73 -2.14 -2.04 3.79
C SER A 73 -2.13 -2.18 2.28
N SER A 74 -0.92 -2.19 1.71
CA SER A 74 -0.63 -2.48 0.30
C SER A 74 -0.79 -3.95 -0.08
N ASN A 75 -1.18 -4.84 0.84
CA ASN A 75 -1.18 -6.29 0.64
C ASN A 75 -1.89 -6.73 -0.65
N ALA A 76 -3.04 -6.13 -0.98
CA ALA A 76 -3.78 -6.46 -2.20
C ALA A 76 -3.02 -6.06 -3.48
N VAL A 77 -2.31 -4.92 -3.43
CA VAL A 77 -1.46 -4.43 -4.52
C VAL A 77 -0.25 -5.34 -4.69
N GLU A 78 0.45 -5.64 -3.59
CA GLU A 78 1.61 -6.55 -3.59
C GLU A 78 1.25 -7.95 -4.07
N GLN A 79 0.12 -8.50 -3.61
CA GLN A 79 -0.37 -9.80 -4.04
C GLN A 79 -0.63 -9.83 -5.55
N ALA A 80 -1.21 -8.77 -6.12
CA ALA A 80 -1.44 -8.66 -7.56
C ALA A 80 -0.12 -8.55 -8.36
N LEU A 81 0.93 -7.96 -7.79
CA LEU A 81 2.23 -7.80 -8.43
C LEU A 81 3.17 -8.99 -8.25
N ARG A 82 2.97 -9.81 -7.20
CA ARG A 82 3.91 -10.86 -6.77
C ARG A 82 4.28 -11.82 -7.90
N HIS A 83 3.31 -12.30 -8.66
CA HIS A 83 3.57 -13.24 -9.76
C HIS A 83 4.42 -12.60 -10.86
N TRP A 84 4.22 -11.31 -11.15
CA TRP A 84 4.99 -10.56 -12.13
C TRP A 84 6.42 -10.25 -11.67
N VAL A 85 6.60 -9.96 -10.38
CA VAL A 85 7.93 -9.78 -9.78
C VAL A 85 8.73 -11.07 -9.85
N THR A 86 8.13 -12.21 -9.51
CA THR A 86 8.75 -13.53 -9.66
C THR A 86 9.10 -13.82 -11.11
N SER A 87 8.18 -13.57 -12.05
CA SER A 87 8.44 -13.76 -13.49
C SER A 87 9.63 -12.92 -13.98
N ARG A 88 9.72 -11.64 -13.59
CA ARG A 88 10.89 -10.80 -13.93
C ARG A 88 12.17 -11.37 -13.34
N ARG A 89 12.14 -11.85 -12.10
CA ARG A 89 13.33 -12.43 -11.45
C ARG A 89 13.86 -13.65 -12.21
N ILE A 90 12.97 -14.56 -12.63
CA ILE A 90 13.34 -15.77 -13.38
C ILE A 90 13.88 -15.40 -14.77
N ASN A 91 13.18 -14.51 -15.48
CA ASN A 91 13.53 -14.12 -16.84
C ASN A 91 14.62 -13.03 -16.92
N HIS A 92 15.23 -12.64 -15.80
CA HIS A 92 16.22 -11.56 -15.70
C HIS A 92 15.71 -10.20 -16.22
N GLY A 93 14.40 -9.98 -16.09
CA GLY A 93 13.71 -8.76 -16.48
C GLY A 93 13.75 -8.49 -17.99
N THR A 94 13.50 -7.23 -18.35
CA THR A 94 13.51 -6.77 -19.73
C THR A 94 14.76 -5.91 -19.95
N ARG A 95 15.49 -6.13 -21.06
CA ARG A 95 16.74 -5.41 -21.34
C ARG A 95 16.59 -4.17 -22.23
N SER A 96 15.35 -3.80 -22.57
CA SER A 96 15.07 -2.64 -23.42
C SER A 96 13.77 -1.93 -23.00
N PRO A 97 13.66 -0.61 -23.19
CA PRO A 97 12.42 0.13 -22.91
C PRO A 97 11.19 -0.41 -23.66
N PRO A 98 11.27 -0.79 -24.95
CA PRO A 98 10.17 -1.47 -25.62
C PRO A 98 9.78 -2.78 -24.94
N GLY A 99 10.75 -3.59 -24.51
CA GLY A 99 10.50 -4.83 -23.77
C GLY A 99 9.81 -4.58 -22.43
N SER A 100 10.25 -3.56 -21.68
CA SER A 100 9.60 -3.19 -20.41
C SER A 100 8.14 -2.77 -20.61
N ARG A 101 7.87 -1.99 -21.67
CA ARG A 101 6.50 -1.59 -22.02
C ARG A 101 5.65 -2.79 -22.41
N ALA A 102 6.16 -3.67 -23.28
CA ALA A 102 5.45 -4.87 -23.68
C ALA A 102 5.12 -5.78 -22.47
N PHE A 103 6.07 -5.96 -21.56
CA PHE A 103 5.85 -6.71 -20.32
C PHE A 103 4.79 -6.05 -19.43
N ALA A 104 4.83 -4.73 -19.26
CA ALA A 104 3.85 -4.00 -18.45
C ALA A 104 2.43 -4.10 -19.03
N VAL A 105 2.29 -4.01 -20.35
CA VAL A 105 1.01 -4.21 -21.05
C VAL A 105 0.51 -5.63 -20.87
N LEU A 106 1.35 -6.64 -21.09
CA LEU A 106 0.99 -8.04 -20.89
C LEU A 106 0.51 -8.30 -19.45
N ALA A 107 1.26 -7.81 -18.45
CA ALA A 107 0.90 -7.93 -17.05
C ALA A 107 -0.46 -7.28 -16.75
N SER A 108 -0.71 -6.10 -17.31
CA SER A 108 -1.98 -5.38 -17.16
C SER A 108 -3.16 -6.13 -17.78
N VAL A 109 -3.01 -6.66 -19.00
CA VAL A 109 -4.04 -7.43 -19.71
C VAL A 109 -4.38 -8.71 -18.94
N VAL A 110 -3.37 -9.47 -18.54
CA VAL A 110 -3.54 -10.73 -17.80
C VAL A 110 -4.22 -10.47 -16.45
N GLU A 111 -3.77 -9.47 -15.69
CA GLU A 111 -4.36 -9.14 -14.39
C GLU A 111 -5.81 -8.64 -14.53
N THR A 112 -6.10 -7.85 -15.56
CA THR A 112 -7.48 -7.40 -15.87
C THR A 112 -8.38 -8.58 -16.23
N CYS A 113 -7.90 -9.49 -17.08
CA CYS A 113 -8.65 -10.70 -17.44
C CYS A 113 -8.94 -11.56 -16.21
N ARG A 114 -7.93 -11.76 -15.35
CA ARG A 114 -8.07 -12.50 -14.10
C ARG A 114 -9.12 -11.88 -13.18
N ARG A 115 -9.11 -10.55 -13.00
CA ARG A 115 -10.08 -9.82 -12.17
C ARG A 115 -11.51 -9.88 -12.72
N ARG A 116 -11.67 -9.98 -14.04
CA ARG A 116 -12.98 -10.03 -14.72
C ARG A 116 -13.47 -11.45 -15.01
N GLY A 117 -12.71 -12.49 -14.66
CA GLY A 117 -13.03 -13.87 -15.05
C GLY A 117 -13.02 -14.10 -16.57
N ALA A 118 -12.29 -13.29 -17.32
CA ALA A 118 -12.23 -13.36 -18.78
C ALA A 118 -11.05 -14.22 -19.26
N CYS A 119 -11.23 -14.86 -20.41
CA CYS A 119 -10.16 -15.59 -21.08
C CYS A 119 -9.12 -14.62 -21.68
N VAL A 120 -7.87 -14.70 -21.21
CA VAL A 120 -6.78 -13.82 -21.65
C VAL A 120 -6.43 -13.96 -23.13
N TRP A 121 -6.55 -15.18 -23.67
CA TRP A 121 -6.20 -15.49 -25.06
C TRP A 121 -7.04 -14.72 -26.07
N ARG A 122 -8.20 -14.18 -25.67
CA ARG A 122 -9.02 -13.29 -26.52
C ARG A 122 -8.38 -11.93 -26.79
N TYR A 123 -7.34 -11.56 -26.05
CA TYR A 123 -6.72 -10.22 -26.09
C TYR A 123 -5.22 -10.25 -26.43
N LEU A 124 -4.63 -11.43 -26.69
CA LEU A 124 -3.21 -11.61 -27.00
C LEU A 124 -2.97 -12.02 -28.46
N GLY A 125 -3.90 -11.67 -29.37
CA GLY A 125 -3.83 -11.98 -30.79
C GLY A 125 -2.75 -11.21 -31.54
#